data_AF-A0A817V8X0-F1
#
_entry.id   AF-A0A817V8X0-F1
#
_cell.length_a   1.000
_cell.length_b   1.000
_cell.length_c   1.000
_cell.angle_alpha   90.00
_cell.angle_beta   90.00
_cell.angle_gamma   90.00
#
_symmetry.space_group_name_H-M   'P 1'
#
loop_
_entity.id
_entity.type
_entity.pdbx_description
1 polymer ?
#
loop_
_entity_poly.entity_id
_entity_poly.type
_entity_poly.pdbx_seq_one_letter_code
_entity_poly.pdbx_strand_id
1 'polypeptide(L)'
;MINCPLVPMEYPNDVAAIESISKCFHRRYDACPVFYMGSFTEACQAAFSPTVIEERRPVLVYVHHDGSMLDNIFCNRIFCSTTIIEYLLENYIVWPCDVTLEGNRN
;
A
#
# COMPACT_ATOMS: atom_id res chain seq x y z
N MET A 1 -5.00 -7.04 22.31
CA MET A 1 -4.86 -6.33 21.02
C MET A 1 -4.08 -7.25 20.11
N ILE A 2 -4.61 -7.58 18.94
CA ILE A 2 -4.00 -8.57 18.04
C ILE A 2 -2.96 -7.84 17.18
N ASN A 3 -1.68 -8.01 17.52
CA ASN A 3 -0.52 -7.66 16.68
C ASN A 3 -0.39 -8.73 15.59
N CYS A 4 -1.26 -8.69 14.59
CA CYS A 4 -1.13 -9.52 13.41
C CYS A 4 -0.61 -8.62 12.28
N PRO A 5 0.50 -8.99 11.62
CA PRO A 5 1.02 -8.25 10.46
C PRO A 5 -0.06 -8.12 9.38
N LEU A 6 0.05 -7.10 8.53
CA LEU A 6 -0.91 -6.90 7.44
C LEU A 6 -0.79 -8.03 6.39
N VAL A 7 0.39 -8.63 6.26
CA VAL A 7 0.66 -9.80 5.40
C VAL A 7 1.19 -10.99 6.20
N PRO A 8 0.68 -12.21 5.97
CA PRO A 8 1.31 -13.46 6.42
C PRO A 8 2.71 -13.67 5.79
N MET A 9 3.56 -14.50 6.40
CA MET A 9 4.90 -14.82 5.86
C MET A 9 4.89 -15.43 4.46
N GLU A 10 3.81 -16.13 4.11
CA GLU A 10 3.68 -16.82 2.83
C GLU A 10 2.39 -16.38 2.14
N TYR A 11 2.51 -16.05 0.87
CA TYR A 11 1.40 -15.69 0.00
C TYR A 11 1.61 -16.32 -1.39
N PRO A 12 0.54 -16.72 -2.09
CA PRO A 12 0.66 -17.46 -3.33
C PRO A 12 1.15 -16.59 -4.51
N ASN A 13 0.94 -15.27 -4.45
CA ASN A 13 1.39 -14.28 -5.43
C ASN A 13 1.24 -12.86 -4.87
N ASP A 14 1.83 -11.88 -5.55
CA ASP A 14 1.81 -10.47 -5.11
C ASP A 14 0.39 -9.93 -4.98
N VAL A 15 -0.53 -10.26 -5.91
CA VAL A 15 -1.93 -9.81 -5.84
C VAL A 15 -2.60 -10.27 -4.54
N ALA A 16 -2.40 -11.53 -4.14
CA ALA A 16 -2.92 -12.06 -2.89
C ALA A 16 -2.31 -11.37 -1.66
N ALA A 17 -1.03 -10.98 -1.73
CA ALA A 17 -0.39 -10.19 -0.69
C ALA A 17 -1.05 -8.81 -0.57
N ILE A 18 -1.20 -8.08 -1.68
CA ILE A 18 -1.84 -6.75 -1.68
C ILE A 18 -3.31 -6.83 -1.24
N GLU A 19 -4.04 -7.88 -1.61
CA GLU A 19 -5.39 -8.13 -1.10
C GLU A 19 -5.40 -8.29 0.43
N SER A 20 -4.46 -9.06 0.98
CA SER A 20 -4.32 -9.23 2.41
C SER A 20 -4.02 -7.89 3.10
N ILE A 21 -3.09 -7.10 2.56
CA ILE A 21 -2.77 -5.75 3.07
C ILE A 21 -4.04 -4.91 3.09
N SER A 22 -4.74 -4.81 1.96
CA SER A 22 -5.93 -3.97 1.83
C SER A 22 -7.02 -4.37 2.83
N LYS A 23 -7.28 -5.68 2.98
CA LYS A 23 -8.26 -6.22 3.93
C LYS A 23 -7.88 -5.92 5.37
N CYS A 24 -6.63 -6.20 5.76
CA CYS A 24 -6.15 -5.96 7.12
C CYS A 24 -6.08 -4.46 7.45
N PHE A 25 -5.64 -3.65 6.50
CA PHE A 25 -5.54 -2.19 6.63
C PHE A 25 -6.92 -1.57 6.82
N HIS A 26 -7.89 -1.92 5.96
CA HIS A 26 -9.26 -1.44 6.09
C HIS A 26 -9.89 -1.86 7.42
N ARG A 27 -9.65 -3.08 7.90
CA ARG A 27 -10.14 -3.55 9.21
C ARG A 27 -9.56 -2.75 10.40
N ARG A 28 -8.36 -2.18 10.24
CA ARG A 28 -7.67 -1.47 11.32
C ARG A 28 -7.96 0.04 11.33
N TYR A 29 -8.18 0.64 10.17
CA TYR A 29 -8.27 2.10 10.02
C TYR A 29 -9.60 2.59 9.43
N ASP A 30 -10.56 1.69 9.15
CA ASP A 30 -11.90 1.95 8.58
C ASP A 30 -11.90 2.65 7.20
N ALA A 31 -10.73 2.93 6.65
CA ALA A 31 -10.49 3.50 5.33
C ALA A 31 -9.15 2.97 4.79
N CYS A 32 -9.01 2.94 3.47
CA CYS A 32 -7.83 2.40 2.80
C CYS A 32 -7.61 3.15 1.48
N PRO A 33 -6.39 3.65 1.23
CA PRO A 33 -6.02 4.08 -0.11
C PRO A 33 -6.17 2.94 -1.12
N VAL A 34 -6.41 3.30 -2.38
CA VAL A 34 -6.49 2.32 -3.46
C VAL A 34 -5.09 1.86 -3.81
N PHE A 35 -4.74 0.64 -3.40
CA PHE A 35 -3.45 0.04 -3.70
C PHE A 35 -3.41 -0.59 -5.10
N TYR A 36 -2.25 -0.50 -5.73
CA TYR A 36 -1.98 -1.15 -7.01
C TYR A 36 -1.92 -2.67 -6.82
N MET A 37 -2.76 -3.39 -7.56
CA MET A 37 -2.91 -4.84 -7.46
C MET A 37 -1.91 -5.54 -8.38
N GLY A 38 -0.70 -5.78 -7.87
CA GLY A 38 0.35 -6.46 -8.61
C GLY A 38 1.72 -6.31 -7.95
N SER A 39 2.75 -6.79 -8.64
CA SER A 39 4.15 -6.64 -8.24
C SER A 39 4.61 -5.18 -8.31
N PHE A 40 5.68 -4.85 -7.59
CA PHE A 40 6.30 -3.52 -7.68
C PHE A 40 6.80 -3.21 -9.10
N THR A 41 7.30 -4.23 -9.81
CA THR A 41 7.74 -4.10 -11.21
C THR A 41 6.58 -3.70 -12.13
N GLU A 42 5.42 -4.34 -11.98
CA GLU A 42 4.21 -4.00 -12.74
C GLU A 42 3.71 -2.59 -12.40
N ALA A 43 3.78 -2.18 -11.12
CA ALA A 43 3.45 -0.81 -10.71
C ALA A 43 4.35 0.23 -11.40
N CYS A 44 5.66 -0.06 -11.52
CA CYS A 44 6.60 0.81 -12.23
C CYS A 44 6.31 0.86 -13.75
N GLN A 45 5.96 -0.28 -14.36
CA GLN A 45 5.55 -0.30 -15.76
C GLN A 45 4.29 0.54 -15.97
N ALA A 46 3.28 0.38 -15.11
CA ALA A 46 2.06 1.18 -15.18
C ALA A 46 2.33 2.70 -15.00
N ALA A 47 3.34 3.07 -14.22
CA ALA A 47 3.72 4.47 -14.00
C ALA A 47 4.45 5.09 -15.18
N PHE A 48 5.37 4.36 -15.81
CA PHE A 48 6.36 4.93 -16.72
C PHE A 48 6.19 4.51 -18.20
N SER A 49 5.47 3.43 -18.47
CA SER A 49 5.22 2.93 -19.83
C SER A 49 4.10 3.63 -20.62
N PRO A 50 3.18 4.43 -20.06
CA PRO A 50 2.21 5.18 -20.86
C PRO A 50 2.89 6.08 -21.91
N THR A 51 2.34 6.05 -23.13
CA THR A 51 2.81 6.87 -24.26
C THR A 51 2.29 8.31 -24.17
N VAL A 52 1.10 8.49 -23.61
CA VAL A 52 0.51 9.79 -23.25
C VAL A 52 1.17 10.28 -21.96
N ILE A 53 1.76 11.48 -21.97
CA ILE A 53 2.57 11.98 -20.86
C ILE A 53 1.69 12.26 -19.63
N GLU A 54 0.46 12.72 -19.86
CA GLU A 54 -0.53 13.06 -18.85
C GLU A 54 -1.05 11.82 -18.09
N GLU A 55 -0.91 10.63 -18.65
CA GLU A 55 -1.28 9.36 -17.99
C GLU A 55 -0.17 8.84 -17.06
N ARG A 56 1.04 9.39 -17.16
CA ARG A 56 2.17 8.99 -16.32
C ARG A 56 1.97 9.53 -14.92
N ARG A 57 2.00 8.62 -13.94
CA ARG A 57 1.85 8.95 -12.53
C ARG A 57 3.01 8.37 -11.75
N PRO A 58 3.66 9.15 -10.85
CA PRO A 58 4.71 8.62 -9.99
C PRO A 58 4.20 7.47 -9.12
N VAL A 59 5.11 6.54 -8.80
CA VAL A 59 4.84 5.47 -7.82
C VAL A 59 5.08 6.01 -6.41
N LEU A 60 4.08 5.89 -5.54
CA LEU A 60 4.22 6.10 -4.10
C LEU A 60 4.33 4.74 -3.42
N VAL A 61 5.48 4.46 -2.81
CA VAL A 61 5.69 3.24 -2.03
C VAL A 61 5.30 3.52 -0.58
N TYR A 62 4.25 2.86 -0.10
CA TYR A 62 3.85 2.93 1.30
C TYR A 62 4.46 1.77 2.07
N VAL A 63 5.45 2.07 2.91
CA VAL A 63 6.12 1.07 3.77
C VAL A 63 5.42 1.04 5.12
N HIS A 64 4.89 -0.12 5.48
CA HIS A 64 4.20 -0.36 6.75
C HIS A 64 5.07 -1.19 7.69
N HIS A 65 5.15 -0.77 8.96
CA HIS A 65 5.79 -1.54 10.01
C HIS A 65 4.96 -1.53 11.29
N ASP A 66 4.39 -2.68 11.67
CA ASP A 66 3.42 -2.75 12.77
C ASP A 66 4.02 -2.40 14.15
N GLY A 67 5.35 -2.46 14.29
CA GLY A 67 6.08 -1.99 15.48
C GLY A 67 6.20 -0.47 15.60
N SER A 68 5.86 0.28 14.54
CA SER A 68 5.92 1.73 14.53
C SER A 68 4.66 2.33 15.16
N MET A 69 4.81 2.93 16.35
CA MET A 69 3.73 3.70 16.98
C MET A 69 3.24 4.86 16.10
N LEU A 70 4.11 5.41 15.24
CA LEU A 70 3.78 6.53 14.36
C LEU A 70 2.92 6.11 13.18
N ASP A 71 3.02 4.86 12.72
CA ASP A 71 2.26 4.38 11.56
C ASP A 71 0.75 4.43 11.84
N ASN A 72 0.34 4.04 13.06
CA ASN A 72 -1.06 4.13 13.46
C ASN A 72 -1.59 5.57 13.46
N ILE A 73 -0.77 6.55 13.86
CA ILE A 73 -1.17 7.96 13.87
C ILE A 73 -1.21 8.51 12.45
N PHE A 74 -0.20 8.21 11.64
CA PHE A 74 -0.10 8.62 10.25
C PHE A 74 -1.26 8.07 9.42
N CYS A 75 -1.57 6.77 9.55
CA CYS A 75 -2.68 6.14 8.85
C CYS A 75 -4.00 6.84 9.21
N ASN A 76 -4.33 6.95 10.49
CA ASN A 76 -5.61 7.52 10.92
C ASN A 76 -5.77 9.01 10.60
N ARG A 77 -4.70 9.81 10.70
CA ARG A 77 -4.81 11.28 10.59
C ARG A 77 -4.54 11.82 9.19
N ILE A 78 -3.71 11.13 8.40
CA ILE A 78 -3.19 11.64 7.14
C ILE A 78 -3.59 10.69 6.02
N PHE A 79 -3.06 9.47 6.03
CA PHE A 79 -3.17 8.55 4.89
C PHE A 79 -4.60 8.10 4.59
N CYS A 80 -5.44 7.98 5.62
CA CYS A 80 -6.85 7.59 5.50
C CYS A 80 -7.81 8.77 5.35
N SER A 81 -7.31 10.02 5.32
CA SER A 81 -8.20 11.16 5.11
C SER A 81 -8.73 11.16 3.67
N THR A 82 -10.02 11.46 3.49
CA THR A 82 -10.68 11.45 2.18
C THR A 82 -9.91 12.26 1.14
N THR A 83 -9.49 13.48 1.50
CA THR A 83 -8.72 14.37 0.63
C THR A 83 -7.39 13.75 0.16
N ILE A 84 -6.67 13.05 1.05
CA ILE A 84 -5.42 12.38 0.68
C ILE A 84 -5.70 11.16 -0.19
N ILE A 85 -6.72 10.36 0.13
CA ILE A 85 -7.09 9.19 -0.69
C ILE A 85 -7.43 9.61 -2.12
N GLU A 86 -8.27 10.64 -2.28
CA GLU A 86 -8.67 11.17 -3.60
C GLU A 86 -7.45 11.70 -4.36
N TYR A 87 -6.61 12.51 -3.69
CA TYR A 87 -5.40 13.05 -4.30
C TYR A 87 -4.43 11.96 -4.76
N LEU A 88 -4.23 10.92 -3.94
CA LEU A 88 -3.38 9.79 -4.28
C LEU A 88 -3.95 8.98 -5.44
N LEU A 89 -5.26 8.73 -5.46
CA LEU A 89 -5.93 8.00 -6.52
C LEU A 89 -5.75 8.68 -7.90
N GLU A 90 -5.84 10.00 -7.93
CA GLU A 90 -5.71 10.79 -9.16
C GLU A 90 -4.25 10.90 -9.61
N ASN A 91 -3.31 11.10 -8.68
CA ASN A 91 -1.96 11.55 -9.03
C ASN A 91 -0.87 10.48 -8.90
N TYR A 92 -1.13 9.37 -8.20
CA TYR A 92 -0.11 8.37 -7.88
C TYR A 92 -0.56 6.95 -8.21
N ILE A 93 0.43 6.08 -8.44
CA ILE A 93 0.27 4.63 -8.31
C ILE A 93 0.77 4.26 -6.91
N VAL A 94 -0.13 3.91 -6.00
CA VAL A 94 0.22 3.58 -4.61
C VAL A 94 0.52 2.09 -4.50
N TRP A 95 1.75 1.72 -4.12
CA TRP A 95 2.14 0.33 -3.92
C TRP A 95 2.51 0.09 -2.44
N PRO A 96 1.82 -0.80 -1.72
CA PRO A 96 2.09 -1.05 -0.32
C PRO A 96 3.15 -2.15 -0.12
N CYS A 97 3.94 -2.01 0.94
CA CYS A 97 4.96 -2.97 1.35
C CYS A 97 4.91 -3.15 2.86
N ASP A 98 4.59 -4.35 3.34
CA ASP A 98 4.62 -4.68 4.77
C ASP A 98 5.99 -5.28 5.14
N VAL A 99 6.79 -4.51 5.88
CA VAL A 99 8.15 -4.89 6.33
C VAL A 99 8.16 -5.31 7.81
N THR A 100 7.00 -5.61 8.38
CA THR A 100 6.84 -6.03 9.78
C THR A 100 7.66 -7.27 10.09
N LEU A 101 7.56 -8.29 9.25
CA LEU A 101 8.30 -9.55 9.39
C LEU A 101 9.62 -9.47 8.64
N GLU A 102 10.69 -10.06 9.20
CA GLU A 102 12.01 -10.05 8.56
C GLU A 102 12.03 -10.72 7.20
N GLY A 103 11.26 -11.79 7.01
CA GLY A 103 11.14 -12.47 5.71
C GLY A 103 10.46 -11.63 4.62
N ASN A 104 9.81 -10.52 4.98
CA ASN A 104 9.19 -9.59 4.04
C ASN A 104 10.09 -8.38 3.73
N ARG A 105 11.25 -8.27 4.41
CA ARG A 105 12.28 -7.26 4.14
C ARG A 105 13.20 -7.80 3.04
N ASN A 106 12.70 -7.81 1.81
CA ASN A 106 13.51 -8.17 0.64
C ASN A 106 14.69 -7.22 0.45
#